data_AF-A0A315ATY3-F1
#
_entry.id   AF-A0A315ATY3-F1
#
_cell.length_a   1.000
_cell.length_b   1.000
_cell.length_c   1.000
_cell.angle_alpha   90.00
_cell.angle_beta   90.00
_cell.angle_gamma   90.00
#
_symmetry.space_group_name_H-M   'P 1'
#
loop_
_entity.id
_entity.type
_entity.pdbx_description
1 polymer ?
#
loop_
_entity_poly.entity_id
_entity_poly.type
_entity_poly.pdbx_seq_one_letter_code
_entity_poly.pdbx_strand_id
1 'polypeptide(L)'
;MLGVEGLGAKSTSLLNDVVDAKAQTEVDTAAELQVLASAAEAVIAAAGGTSGPSLAQLQALGVSGVTADNLAAVQAAIANTADDGSGVSSLSALQSVVSAAASAAASALSTLSEAATSNSASDSSPGVEVYGAAGVSGVTADNLKAINSVLNTTGVSATSVDTTAEVQALVDAYKLVLAGADADASDDNVSVTTAQYGLLGVEGLGAKSTSLLNDVVDAKAQTEVDTAAELQVLASAAEA
;
A
#
# COMPACT_ATOMS: atom_id res chain seq x y z
N MET A 1 12.33 -38.01 12.45
CA MET A 1 12.82 -36.64 12.69
C MET A 1 11.79 -35.69 12.13
N LEU A 2 11.07 -34.97 13.00
CA LEU A 2 10.25 -33.84 12.57
C LEU A 2 11.24 -32.74 12.14
N GLY A 3 11.14 -32.27 10.90
CA GLY A 3 12.11 -31.39 10.24
C GLY A 3 12.15 -29.94 10.77
N VAL A 4 12.03 -29.75 12.08
CA VAL A 4 12.08 -28.43 12.76
C VAL A 4 13.50 -28.05 13.21
N GLU A 5 14.53 -28.72 12.70
CA GLU A 5 15.94 -28.38 12.94
C GLU A 5 16.27 -27.04 12.26
N GLY A 6 15.99 -25.93 12.95
CA GLY A 6 16.22 -24.57 12.46
C GLY A 6 15.39 -23.49 13.15
N LEU A 7 14.29 -23.85 13.81
CA LEU A 7 13.40 -22.86 14.43
C LEU A 7 14.05 -22.17 15.64
N GLY A 8 14.06 -20.84 15.62
CA GLY A 8 14.41 -20.02 16.78
C GLY A 8 13.37 -20.16 17.90
N ALA A 9 13.78 -19.90 19.16
CA ALA A 9 12.93 -20.08 20.33
C ALA A 9 11.58 -19.34 20.27
N LYS A 10 11.54 -18.17 19.61
CA LYS A 10 10.32 -17.39 19.41
C LYS A 10 9.37 -18.02 18.39
N SER A 11 9.90 -18.54 17.28
CA SER A 11 9.12 -19.26 16.27
C SER A 11 8.52 -20.53 16.85
N THR A 12 9.27 -21.26 17.70
CA THR A 12 8.76 -22.43 18.43
C THR A 12 7.65 -22.07 19.41
N SER A 13 7.77 -20.95 20.12
CA SER A 13 6.71 -20.47 21.03
C SER A 13 5.42 -20.19 20.28
N LEU A 14 5.50 -19.44 19.17
CA LEU A 14 4.35 -19.15 18.33
C LEU A 14 3.75 -20.42 17.73
N LEU A 15 4.59 -21.35 17.24
CA LEU A 15 4.13 -22.62 16.69
C LEU A 15 3.39 -23.47 17.73
N ASN A 16 3.87 -23.52 18.97
CA ASN A 16 3.19 -24.26 20.05
C ASN A 16 1.79 -23.69 20.31
N ASP A 17 1.66 -22.37 20.44
CA ASP A 17 0.36 -21.71 20.61
C ASP A 17 -0.59 -22.01 19.45
N VAL A 18 -0.07 -22.02 18.22
CA VAL A 18 -0.85 -22.32 17.01
C VAL A 18 -1.31 -23.77 17.00
N VAL A 19 -0.43 -24.73 17.29
CA VAL A 19 -0.78 -26.15 17.35
C VAL A 19 -1.83 -26.42 18.43
N ASP A 20 -1.70 -25.79 19.60
CA ASP A 20 -2.68 -25.91 20.69
C ASP A 20 -4.07 -25.37 20.31
N ALA A 21 -4.14 -24.41 19.38
CA ALA A 21 -5.38 -23.81 18.90
C ALA A 21 -6.00 -24.54 17.69
N LYS A 22 -5.29 -25.48 17.06
CA LYS A 22 -5.70 -26.17 15.83
C LYS A 22 -6.41 -27.49 16.11
N ALA A 23 -7.30 -27.91 15.19
CA ALA A 23 -7.88 -29.23 15.26
C ALA A 23 -6.82 -30.30 14.97
N GLN A 24 -6.96 -31.49 15.56
CA GLN A 24 -6.01 -32.60 15.35
C GLN A 24 -5.79 -32.92 13.87
N THR A 25 -6.84 -32.85 13.05
CA THR A 25 -6.79 -33.09 11.60
C THR A 25 -6.08 -32.00 10.81
N GLU A 26 -5.74 -30.86 11.41
CA GLU A 26 -4.96 -29.78 10.78
C GLU A 26 -3.47 -29.87 11.14
N VAL A 27 -3.08 -30.84 11.98
CA VAL A 27 -1.72 -31.03 12.49
C VAL A 27 -1.32 -32.51 12.57
N ASP A 28 -2.04 -33.40 11.87
CA ASP A 28 -1.82 -34.86 11.95
C ASP A 28 -0.73 -35.36 11.00
N THR A 29 -0.26 -34.51 10.09
CA THR A 29 0.88 -34.79 9.22
C THR A 29 2.08 -33.91 9.51
N ALA A 30 3.27 -34.46 9.24
CA ALA A 30 4.51 -33.67 9.29
C ALA A 30 4.52 -32.52 8.27
N ALA A 31 3.79 -32.65 7.16
CA ALA A 31 3.70 -31.61 6.13
C ALA A 31 2.92 -30.39 6.64
N GLU A 32 1.81 -30.59 7.35
CA GLU A 32 1.04 -29.49 7.96
C GLU A 32 1.85 -28.76 9.02
N LEU A 33 2.52 -29.51 9.91
CA LEU A 33 3.41 -28.91 10.92
C LEU A 33 4.55 -28.11 10.28
N GLN A 34 5.10 -28.56 9.15
CA GLN A 34 6.13 -27.82 8.41
C GLN A 34 5.60 -26.51 7.83
N VAL A 35 4.36 -26.51 7.30
CA VAL A 35 3.70 -25.29 6.80
C VAL A 35 3.52 -24.27 7.93
N LEU A 36 3.02 -24.71 9.09
CA LEU A 36 2.85 -23.84 10.26
C LEU A 36 4.18 -23.32 10.80
N ALA A 37 5.20 -24.18 10.88
CA ALA A 37 6.54 -23.80 11.31
C ALA A 37 7.14 -22.72 10.39
N SER A 38 7.03 -22.89 9.07
CA SER A 38 7.53 -21.92 8.08
C SER A 38 6.76 -20.60 8.14
N ALA A 39 5.45 -20.65 8.43
CA ALA A 39 4.64 -19.45 8.64
C ALA A 39 5.04 -18.69 9.92
N ALA A 40 5.30 -19.41 11.02
CA ALA A 40 5.76 -18.81 12.27
C ALA A 40 7.14 -18.18 12.11
N GLU A 41 8.06 -18.83 11.39
CA GLU A 41 9.37 -18.26 11.06
C GLU A 41 9.25 -16.98 10.22
N ALA A 42 8.37 -16.94 9.22
CA ALA A 42 8.14 -15.73 8.43
C ALA A 42 7.65 -14.56 9.29
N VAL A 43 6.76 -14.80 10.27
CA VAL A 43 6.31 -13.77 11.22
C VAL A 43 7.47 -13.24 12.08
N ILE A 44 8.27 -14.13 12.66
CA ILE A 44 9.39 -13.73 13.52
C ILE A 44 10.48 -13.01 12.72
N ALA A 45 10.78 -13.49 11.51
CA ALA A 45 11.77 -12.88 10.63
C ALA A 45 11.31 -11.50 10.13
N ALA A 46 10.01 -11.30 9.92
CA ALA A 46 9.46 -10.01 9.51
C ALA A 46 9.68 -8.93 10.58
N ALA A 47 9.56 -9.27 11.87
CA ALA A 47 9.90 -8.36 12.96
C ALA A 47 11.38 -7.91 12.89
N GLY A 48 12.28 -8.80 12.47
CA GLY A 48 13.70 -8.48 12.21
C GLY A 48 13.98 -7.73 10.90
N GLY A 49 12.96 -7.19 10.23
CA GLY A 49 13.11 -6.39 9.00
C GLY A 49 13.27 -7.18 7.70
N THR A 50 12.97 -8.49 7.70
CA THR A 50 12.95 -9.30 6.46
C THR A 50 11.58 -9.27 5.78
N SER A 51 11.42 -10.00 4.67
CA SER A 51 10.12 -10.11 3.97
C SER A 51 9.01 -10.61 4.90
N GLY A 52 7.90 -9.87 4.92
CA GLY A 52 6.73 -10.17 5.74
C GLY A 52 6.05 -11.52 5.41
N PRO A 53 5.28 -12.09 6.34
CA PRO A 53 4.48 -13.29 6.07
C PRO A 53 3.42 -13.01 4.99
N SER A 54 3.16 -13.99 4.13
CA SER A 54 2.07 -13.93 3.15
C SER A 54 0.69 -14.02 3.82
N LEU A 55 -0.36 -13.61 3.09
CA LEU A 55 -1.75 -13.77 3.53
C LEU A 55 -2.06 -15.23 3.90
N ALA A 56 -1.64 -16.18 3.06
CA ALA A 56 -1.85 -17.60 3.30
C ALA A 56 -1.13 -18.11 4.56
N GLN A 57 0.08 -17.61 4.84
CA GLN A 57 0.81 -17.95 6.07
C GLN A 57 0.10 -17.42 7.32
N LEU A 58 -0.35 -16.16 7.31
CA LEU A 58 -1.11 -15.59 8.43
C LEU A 58 -2.41 -16.36 8.68
N GLN A 59 -3.14 -16.70 7.62
CA GLN A 59 -4.36 -17.51 7.70
C GLN A 59 -4.09 -18.94 8.20
N ALA A 60 -2.99 -19.56 7.76
CA ALA A 60 -2.58 -20.88 8.23
C ALA A 60 -2.31 -20.89 9.74
N LEU A 61 -1.67 -19.84 10.27
CA LEU A 61 -1.47 -19.63 11.71
C LEU A 61 -2.77 -19.38 12.48
N GLY A 62 -3.92 -19.25 11.80
CA GLY A 62 -5.21 -18.97 12.43
C GLY A 62 -5.44 -17.50 12.74
N VAL A 63 -4.63 -16.59 12.18
CA VAL A 63 -4.82 -15.15 12.31
C VAL A 63 -6.02 -14.73 11.45
N SER A 64 -6.93 -13.99 12.07
CA SER A 64 -8.12 -13.44 11.44
C SER A 64 -8.00 -11.93 11.16
N GLY A 65 -8.83 -11.41 10.26
CA GLY A 65 -8.87 -9.98 9.94
C GLY A 65 -7.84 -9.52 8.90
N VAL A 66 -7.09 -10.44 8.30
CA VAL A 66 -6.15 -10.15 7.20
C VAL A 66 -6.84 -10.39 5.85
N THR A 67 -6.78 -9.39 4.97
CA THR A 67 -7.25 -9.45 3.58
C THR A 67 -6.10 -9.11 2.64
N ALA A 68 -6.32 -9.21 1.33
CA ALA A 68 -5.34 -8.72 0.36
C ALA A 68 -5.10 -7.20 0.53
N ASP A 69 -6.15 -6.44 0.82
CA ASP A 69 -6.09 -4.98 0.90
C ASP A 69 -5.25 -4.49 2.09
N ASN A 70 -5.39 -5.12 3.26
CA ASN A 70 -4.67 -4.69 4.46
C ASN A 70 -3.35 -5.45 4.69
N LEU A 71 -2.97 -6.39 3.81
CA LEU A 71 -1.78 -7.22 4.00
C LEU A 71 -0.51 -6.38 4.14
N ALA A 72 -0.33 -5.35 3.31
CA ALA A 72 0.85 -4.49 3.37
C ALA A 72 0.94 -3.74 4.70
N ALA A 73 -0.18 -3.21 5.19
CA ALA A 73 -0.27 -2.55 6.50
C ALA A 73 0.02 -3.52 7.65
N VAL A 74 -0.49 -4.76 7.58
CA VAL A 74 -0.23 -5.82 8.56
C VAL A 74 1.25 -6.22 8.57
N GLN A 75 1.86 -6.40 7.39
CA GLN A 75 3.29 -6.73 7.27
C GLN A 75 4.17 -5.60 7.84
N ALA A 76 3.83 -4.34 7.54
CA ALA A 76 4.53 -3.18 8.10
C ALA A 76 4.37 -3.11 9.62
N ALA A 77 3.17 -3.38 10.16
CA ALA A 77 2.94 -3.40 11.59
C ALA A 77 3.74 -4.49 12.31
N ILE A 78 3.86 -5.68 11.71
CA ILE A 78 4.71 -6.76 12.23
C ILE A 78 6.19 -6.34 12.22
N ALA A 79 6.66 -5.75 11.12
CA ALA A 79 8.02 -5.26 10.99
C ALA A 79 8.35 -4.11 11.95
N ASN A 80 7.34 -3.33 12.38
CA ASN A 80 7.48 -2.27 13.37
C ASN A 80 7.40 -2.76 14.83
N THR A 81 7.25 -4.08 15.06
CA THR A 81 7.40 -4.64 16.41
C THR A 81 8.88 -4.75 16.79
N ALA A 82 9.19 -5.21 18.00
CA ALA A 82 10.57 -5.37 18.43
C ALA A 82 11.32 -6.38 17.53
N ASP A 83 12.49 -5.97 17.02
CA ASP A 83 13.33 -6.73 16.08
C ASP A 83 13.75 -8.13 16.57
N ASP A 84 13.63 -8.40 17.86
CA ASP A 84 13.88 -9.71 18.47
C ASP A 84 12.70 -10.69 18.37
N GLY A 85 11.62 -10.28 17.68
CA GLY A 85 10.39 -11.04 17.49
C GLY A 85 9.52 -11.18 18.74
N SER A 86 9.88 -10.54 19.86
CA SER A 86 9.12 -10.65 21.12
C SER A 86 7.71 -10.06 21.02
N GLY A 87 7.48 -9.08 20.14
CA GLY A 87 6.17 -8.48 19.91
C GLY A 87 5.17 -9.39 19.18
N VAL A 88 5.62 -10.51 18.62
CA VAL A 88 4.80 -11.44 17.82
C VAL A 88 5.05 -12.91 18.17
N SER A 89 5.70 -13.19 19.31
CA SER A 89 6.08 -14.56 19.70
C SER A 89 4.98 -15.43 20.29
N SER A 90 3.74 -14.95 20.33
CA SER A 90 2.55 -15.70 20.70
C SER A 90 1.42 -15.42 19.72
N LEU A 91 0.49 -16.37 19.57
CA LEU A 91 -0.65 -16.20 18.65
C LEU A 91 -1.51 -14.98 19.05
N SER A 92 -1.68 -14.75 20.36
CA SER A 92 -2.42 -13.61 20.89
C SER A 92 -1.76 -12.25 20.62
N ALA A 93 -0.43 -12.17 20.72
CA ALA A 93 0.32 -10.96 20.43
C ALA A 93 0.27 -10.65 18.92
N LEU A 94 0.49 -11.66 18.08
CA LEU A 94 0.35 -11.54 16.62
C LEU A 94 -1.06 -11.07 16.23
N GLN A 95 -2.12 -11.69 16.77
CA GLN A 95 -3.50 -11.28 16.48
C GLN A 95 -3.79 -9.84 16.91
N SER A 96 -3.19 -9.38 18.02
CA SER A 96 -3.34 -7.99 18.49
C SER A 96 -2.67 -6.99 17.55
N VAL A 97 -1.45 -7.29 17.08
CA VAL A 97 -0.75 -6.47 16.06
C VAL A 97 -1.57 -6.40 14.77
N VAL A 98 -2.07 -7.54 14.31
CA VAL A 98 -2.88 -7.62 13.08
C VAL A 98 -4.19 -6.84 13.22
N SER A 99 -4.93 -7.01 14.32
CA SER A 99 -6.19 -6.30 14.54
C SER A 99 -5.98 -4.79 14.64
N ALA A 100 -4.91 -4.34 15.28
CA ALA A 100 -4.55 -2.93 15.34
C ALA A 100 -4.20 -2.38 13.95
N ALA A 101 -3.41 -3.10 13.16
CA ALA A 101 -3.04 -2.71 11.80
C ALA A 101 -4.26 -2.63 10.87
N ALA A 102 -5.15 -3.63 10.91
CA ALA A 102 -6.38 -3.63 10.13
C ALA A 102 -7.30 -2.45 10.49
N SER A 103 -7.40 -2.12 11.79
CA SER A 103 -8.17 -0.97 12.26
C SER A 103 -7.55 0.36 11.79
N ALA A 104 -6.22 0.48 11.88
CA ALA A 104 -5.49 1.67 11.43
C ALA A 104 -5.64 1.88 9.91
N ALA A 105 -5.54 0.81 9.11
CA ALA A 105 -5.75 0.87 7.67
C ALA A 105 -7.17 1.32 7.33
N ALA A 106 -8.19 0.79 8.00
CA ALA A 106 -9.58 1.23 7.80
C ALA A 106 -9.78 2.71 8.17
N SER A 107 -9.22 3.17 9.29
CA SER A 107 -9.29 4.59 9.68
C SER A 107 -8.55 5.51 8.70
N ALA A 108 -7.40 5.07 8.18
CA ALA A 108 -6.63 5.82 7.20
C ALA A 108 -7.39 5.95 5.88
N LEU A 109 -7.96 4.86 5.35
CA LEU A 109 -8.81 4.88 4.16
C LEU A 109 -10.02 5.79 4.36
N SER A 110 -10.69 5.74 5.53
CA SER A 110 -11.77 6.68 5.87
C SER A 110 -11.31 8.13 5.81
N THR A 111 -10.12 8.43 6.34
CA THR A 111 -9.55 9.78 6.29
C THR A 111 -9.29 10.25 4.86
N LEU A 112 -8.78 9.37 3.99
CA LEU A 112 -8.56 9.67 2.57
C LEU A 112 -9.89 9.89 1.84
N SER A 113 -10.88 9.02 2.04
CA SER A 113 -12.22 9.16 1.46
C SER A 113 -12.95 10.42 1.92
N GLU A 114 -12.81 10.81 3.19
CA GLU A 114 -13.36 12.05 3.75
C GLU A 114 -12.69 13.28 3.15
N ALA A 115 -11.36 13.26 3.01
CA ALA A 115 -10.60 14.33 2.37
C ALA A 115 -11.02 14.51 0.91
N ALA A 116 -11.19 13.41 0.17
CA ALA A 116 -11.68 13.44 -1.21
C ALA A 116 -13.11 13.98 -1.30
N THR A 117 -14.02 13.48 -0.46
CA THR A 117 -15.42 13.91 -0.49
C THR A 117 -15.60 15.39 -0.13
N SER A 118 -14.77 15.89 0.78
CA SER A 118 -14.87 17.26 1.30
C SER A 118 -14.00 18.25 0.54
N ASN A 119 -13.19 17.79 -0.43
CA ASN A 119 -12.11 18.57 -1.06
C ASN A 119 -11.27 19.33 0.00
N SER A 120 -10.91 18.63 1.06
CA SER A 120 -10.26 19.21 2.24
C SER A 120 -8.78 18.87 2.35
N ALA A 121 -8.18 18.28 1.32
CA ALA A 121 -6.76 18.00 1.32
C ALA A 121 -5.94 19.30 1.16
N SER A 122 -4.76 19.32 1.73
CA SER A 122 -3.76 20.38 1.66
C SER A 122 -2.39 19.80 1.37
N ASP A 123 -1.38 20.65 1.20
CA ASP A 123 -0.01 20.22 0.89
C ASP A 123 0.58 19.22 1.92
N SER A 124 0.05 19.17 3.14
CA SER A 124 0.54 18.31 4.22
C SER A 124 -0.53 17.44 4.90
N SER A 125 -1.79 17.54 4.47
CA SER A 125 -2.90 16.77 5.05
C SER A 125 -3.82 16.22 3.96
N PRO A 126 -4.10 14.91 3.90
CA PRO A 126 -3.58 13.83 4.74
C PRO A 126 -2.04 13.71 4.70
N GLY A 127 -1.43 13.30 5.81
CA GLY A 127 0.03 13.18 5.93
C GLY A 127 0.57 11.85 5.38
N VAL A 128 1.89 11.74 5.22
CA VAL A 128 2.58 10.53 4.71
C VAL A 128 2.21 9.29 5.55
N GLU A 129 2.09 9.47 6.86
CA GLU A 129 1.70 8.43 7.82
C GLU A 129 0.29 7.89 7.58
N VAL A 130 -0.63 8.71 7.05
CA VAL A 130 -1.99 8.26 6.70
C VAL A 130 -1.92 7.31 5.51
N TYR A 131 -1.19 7.66 4.46
CA TYR A 131 -0.97 6.77 3.31
C TYR A 131 -0.28 5.47 3.73
N GLY A 132 0.78 5.57 4.55
CA GLY A 132 1.47 4.38 5.08
C GLY A 132 0.55 3.48 5.92
N ALA A 133 -0.29 4.07 6.78
CA ALA A 133 -1.26 3.33 7.57
C ALA A 133 -2.33 2.66 6.70
N ALA A 134 -2.74 3.30 5.60
CA ALA A 134 -3.62 2.72 4.58
C ALA A 134 -2.94 1.59 3.77
N GLY A 135 -1.66 1.27 4.04
CA GLY A 135 -0.90 0.24 3.32
C GLY A 135 -0.33 0.72 1.98
N VAL A 136 -0.34 2.03 1.73
CA VAL A 136 0.15 2.64 0.50
C VAL A 136 1.63 2.98 0.62
N SER A 137 2.38 2.70 -0.43
CA SER A 137 3.82 2.90 -0.51
C SER A 137 4.19 3.95 -1.56
N GLY A 138 5.37 4.55 -1.39
CA GLY A 138 5.90 5.53 -2.35
C GLY A 138 5.39 6.96 -2.16
N VAL A 139 4.64 7.24 -1.08
CA VAL A 139 4.34 8.60 -0.63
C VAL A 139 5.48 9.08 0.27
N THR A 140 5.98 10.28 -0.03
CA THR A 140 7.12 10.94 0.64
C THR A 140 6.79 12.42 0.79
N ALA A 141 7.61 13.17 1.54
CA ALA A 141 7.42 14.61 1.65
C ALA A 141 7.48 15.34 0.28
N ASP A 142 8.27 14.81 -0.66
CA ASP A 142 8.53 15.44 -1.96
C ASP A 142 7.33 15.36 -2.91
N ASN A 143 6.51 14.30 -2.81
CA ASN A 143 5.35 14.09 -3.67
C ASN A 143 4.00 14.20 -2.94
N LEU A 144 3.99 14.44 -1.63
CA LEU A 144 2.77 14.50 -0.82
C LEU A 144 1.79 15.55 -1.32
N LYS A 145 2.27 16.77 -1.59
CA LYS A 145 1.45 17.87 -2.12
C LYS A 145 0.72 17.44 -3.40
N ALA A 146 1.48 16.84 -4.32
CA ALA A 146 0.98 16.42 -5.61
C ALA A 146 -0.12 15.35 -5.47
N ILE A 147 0.12 14.33 -4.66
CA ILE A 147 -0.85 13.28 -4.37
C ILE A 147 -2.10 13.85 -3.65
N ASN A 148 -1.92 14.70 -2.65
CA ASN A 148 -3.04 15.32 -1.94
C ASN A 148 -3.88 16.22 -2.84
N SER A 149 -3.27 16.89 -3.83
CA SER A 149 -4.00 17.73 -4.77
C SER A 149 -5.02 16.94 -5.61
N VAL A 150 -4.75 15.66 -5.88
CA VAL A 150 -5.66 14.75 -6.60
C VAL A 150 -6.95 14.53 -5.83
N LEU A 151 -6.88 14.44 -4.50
CA LEU A 151 -8.06 14.26 -3.65
C LEU A 151 -9.04 15.45 -3.75
N ASN A 152 -8.57 16.64 -4.16
CA ASN A 152 -9.42 17.81 -4.32
C ASN A 152 -10.04 17.94 -5.73
N THR A 153 -9.84 16.96 -6.61
CA THR A 153 -10.38 16.97 -7.97
C THR A 153 -11.83 16.51 -8.00
N THR A 154 -12.61 17.01 -8.97
CA THR A 154 -14.02 16.61 -9.11
C THR A 154 -14.20 15.16 -9.54
N GLY A 155 -13.21 14.59 -10.23
CA GLY A 155 -13.22 13.20 -10.69
C GLY A 155 -12.87 12.17 -9.61
N VAL A 156 -12.38 12.61 -8.45
CA VAL A 156 -11.98 11.74 -7.34
C VAL A 156 -12.98 11.90 -6.20
N SER A 157 -13.57 10.79 -5.77
CA SER A 157 -14.60 10.75 -4.73
C SER A 157 -14.23 9.72 -3.65
N ALA A 158 -15.05 9.56 -2.61
CA ALA A 158 -14.84 8.54 -1.58
C ALA A 158 -14.53 7.15 -2.17
N THR A 159 -15.30 6.71 -3.17
CA THR A 159 -15.17 5.38 -3.79
C THR A 159 -14.00 5.27 -4.75
N SER A 160 -13.30 6.37 -5.03
CA SER A 160 -12.08 6.36 -5.84
C SER A 160 -10.84 6.05 -4.99
N VAL A 161 -10.97 6.06 -3.65
CA VAL A 161 -9.88 5.95 -2.68
C VAL A 161 -10.28 5.19 -1.41
N ASP A 162 -11.32 4.33 -1.47
CA ASP A 162 -11.80 3.58 -0.30
C ASP A 162 -11.10 2.24 -0.08
N THR A 163 -10.26 1.82 -1.03
CA THR A 163 -9.35 0.67 -0.88
C THR A 163 -7.88 1.05 -1.05
N THR A 164 -7.00 0.28 -0.41
CA THR A 164 -5.54 0.42 -0.56
C THR A 164 -5.09 0.31 -2.01
N ALA A 165 -5.71 -0.59 -2.78
CA ALA A 165 -5.36 -0.81 -4.19
C ALA A 165 -5.66 0.41 -5.07
N GLU A 166 -6.80 1.07 -4.84
CA GLU A 166 -7.16 2.28 -5.56
C GLU A 166 -6.24 3.45 -5.21
N VAL A 167 -5.95 3.66 -3.92
CA VAL A 167 -5.02 4.70 -3.49
C VAL A 167 -3.61 4.44 -4.02
N GLN A 168 -3.14 3.19 -4.01
CA GLN A 168 -1.85 2.82 -4.59
C GLN A 168 -1.80 3.10 -6.10
N ALA A 169 -2.87 2.77 -6.83
CA ALA A 169 -2.94 3.04 -8.27
C ALA A 169 -2.92 4.54 -8.59
N LEU A 170 -3.57 5.37 -7.77
CA LEU A 170 -3.52 6.83 -7.86
C LEU A 170 -2.10 7.35 -7.60
N VAL A 171 -1.45 6.90 -6.53
CA VAL A 171 -0.08 7.29 -6.19
C VAL A 171 0.90 6.89 -7.29
N ASP A 172 0.78 5.67 -7.82
CA ASP A 172 1.64 5.17 -8.89
C ASP A 172 1.43 5.94 -10.20
N ALA A 173 0.18 6.28 -10.54
CA ALA A 173 -0.12 7.12 -11.71
C ALA A 173 0.52 8.51 -11.60
N TYR A 174 0.43 9.16 -10.44
CA TYR A 174 1.02 10.49 -10.26
C TYR A 174 2.55 10.44 -10.25
N LYS A 175 3.15 9.39 -9.70
CA LYS A 175 4.59 9.20 -9.76
C LYS A 175 5.12 9.03 -11.19
N LEU A 176 4.36 8.41 -12.09
CA LEU A 176 4.74 8.35 -13.52
C LEU A 176 4.76 9.75 -14.14
N VAL A 177 3.79 10.60 -13.81
CA VAL A 177 3.76 12.00 -14.25
C VAL A 177 4.99 12.77 -13.74
N LEU A 178 5.28 12.71 -12.43
CA LEU A 178 6.42 13.41 -11.85
C LEU A 178 7.76 12.88 -12.36
N ALA A 179 7.86 11.57 -12.61
CA ALA A 179 9.08 10.96 -13.10
C ALA A 179 9.43 11.44 -14.51
N GLY A 180 8.44 11.65 -15.37
CA GLY A 180 8.68 12.13 -16.73
C GLY A 180 8.63 13.64 -16.92
N ALA A 181 8.23 14.41 -15.90
CA ALA A 181 8.35 15.87 -15.92
C ALA A 181 9.76 16.33 -15.51
N ASP A 182 10.76 16.02 -16.34
CA ASP A 182 12.18 16.31 -16.08
C ASP A 182 12.72 17.52 -16.85
N ALA A 183 11.84 18.23 -17.57
CA ALA A 183 12.14 19.35 -18.46
C ALA A 183 13.03 18.99 -19.67
N ASP A 184 13.02 17.72 -20.11
CA ASP A 184 13.70 17.23 -21.30
C ASP A 184 12.73 16.56 -22.28
N ALA A 185 12.17 17.36 -23.18
CA ALA A 185 11.24 16.90 -24.22
C ALA A 185 11.88 16.00 -25.32
N SER A 186 13.07 15.45 -25.10
CA SER A 186 13.82 14.72 -26.12
C SER A 186 13.94 13.22 -25.87
N ASP A 187 13.54 12.74 -24.70
CA ASP A 187 13.65 11.32 -24.34
C ASP A 187 12.30 10.56 -24.38
N ASP A 188 11.18 11.27 -24.54
CA ASP A 188 9.82 10.73 -24.65
C ASP A 188 9.50 9.73 -23.52
N ASN A 189 9.92 10.06 -22.29
CA ASN A 189 9.89 9.12 -21.17
C ASN A 189 8.52 9.05 -20.45
N VAL A 190 7.58 9.93 -20.81
CA VAL A 190 6.22 9.94 -20.25
C VAL A 190 5.31 8.91 -20.92
N SER A 191 5.02 7.81 -20.20
CA SER A 191 4.12 6.75 -20.67
C SER A 191 2.83 6.63 -19.84
N VAL A 192 2.16 7.74 -19.55
CA VAL A 192 0.91 7.75 -18.78
C VAL A 192 -0.28 7.46 -19.70
N THR A 193 -1.16 6.56 -19.28
CA THR A 193 -2.35 6.17 -20.05
C THR A 193 -3.54 7.09 -19.73
N THR A 194 -4.54 7.13 -20.62
CA THR A 194 -5.79 7.88 -20.38
C THR A 194 -6.50 7.43 -19.10
N ALA A 195 -6.48 6.12 -18.80
CA ALA A 195 -7.06 5.59 -17.57
C ALA A 195 -6.31 6.06 -16.32
N GLN A 196 -4.97 6.11 -16.38
CA GLN A 196 -4.15 6.64 -15.28
C GLN A 196 -4.38 8.13 -15.05
N TYR A 197 -4.47 8.94 -16.10
CA TYR A 197 -4.88 10.34 -15.95
C TYR A 197 -6.29 10.48 -15.35
N GLY A 198 -7.21 9.59 -15.70
CA GLY A 198 -8.53 9.52 -15.07
C GLY A 198 -8.48 9.22 -13.57
N LEU A 199 -7.55 8.38 -13.11
CA LEU A 199 -7.31 8.16 -11.67
C LEU A 199 -6.82 9.43 -10.96
N LEU A 200 -6.15 10.32 -11.68
CA LEU A 200 -5.69 11.62 -11.17
C LEU A 200 -6.77 12.71 -11.23
N GLY A 201 -8.00 12.34 -11.60
CA GLY A 201 -9.12 13.27 -11.76
C GLY A 201 -9.01 14.15 -13.01
N VAL A 202 -8.12 13.82 -13.95
CA VAL A 202 -8.01 14.53 -15.22
C VAL A 202 -9.09 14.02 -16.17
N GLU A 203 -9.95 14.93 -16.61
CA GLU A 203 -11.13 14.64 -17.44
C GLU A 203 -10.94 15.16 -18.88
N GLY A 204 -11.76 14.65 -19.80
CA GLY A 204 -11.84 15.09 -21.21
C GLY A 204 -10.95 14.31 -22.19
N LEU A 205 -9.90 13.65 -21.69
CA LEU A 205 -8.87 13.06 -22.54
C LEU A 205 -9.37 11.91 -23.42
N GLY A 206 -8.94 11.92 -24.68
CA GLY A 206 -8.95 10.77 -25.58
C GLY A 206 -7.53 10.36 -25.95
N ALA A 207 -7.37 9.27 -26.71
CA ALA A 207 -6.04 8.70 -27.00
C ALA A 207 -5.04 9.71 -27.62
N LYS A 208 -5.52 10.63 -28.48
CA LYS A 208 -4.66 11.65 -29.09
C LYS A 208 -4.27 12.75 -28.11
N SER A 209 -5.22 13.28 -27.34
CA SER A 209 -4.91 14.31 -26.34
C SER A 209 -4.09 13.75 -25.18
N THR A 210 -4.22 12.45 -24.85
CA THR A 210 -3.29 11.77 -23.92
C THR A 210 -1.86 11.74 -24.46
N SER A 211 -1.67 11.38 -25.74
CA SER A 211 -0.33 11.41 -26.34
C SER A 211 0.26 12.82 -26.30
N LEU A 212 -0.51 13.83 -26.69
CA LEU A 212 -0.05 15.21 -26.66
C LEU A 212 0.21 15.70 -25.23
N LEU A 213 -0.60 15.28 -24.25
CA LEU A 213 -0.36 15.60 -22.84
C LEU A 213 0.94 14.96 -22.35
N ASN A 214 1.25 13.72 -22.75
CA ASN A 214 2.53 13.09 -22.42
C ASN A 214 3.70 13.92 -22.98
N ASP A 215 3.66 14.30 -24.26
CA ASP A 215 4.69 15.14 -24.89
C ASP A 215 4.84 16.50 -24.17
N VAL A 216 3.72 17.08 -23.71
CA VAL A 216 3.73 18.35 -22.99
C VAL A 216 4.33 18.19 -21.59
N VAL A 217 4.00 17.12 -20.87
CA VAL A 217 4.53 16.81 -19.54
C VAL A 217 6.04 16.54 -19.60
N ASP A 218 6.53 15.86 -20.64
CA ASP A 218 7.96 15.59 -20.90
C ASP A 218 8.77 16.90 -20.92
N ALA A 219 8.18 17.94 -21.54
CA ALA A 219 8.78 19.26 -21.60
C ALA A 219 8.67 20.09 -20.30
N LYS A 220 7.96 19.61 -19.27
CA LYS A 220 7.71 20.35 -18.02
C LYS A 220 8.70 19.99 -16.93
N ALA A 221 9.01 20.96 -16.08
CA ALA A 221 9.61 20.66 -14.78
C ALA A 221 8.55 20.08 -13.82
N GLN A 222 8.96 19.26 -12.87
CA GLN A 222 8.04 18.71 -11.84
C GLN A 222 7.17 19.78 -11.17
N THR A 223 7.72 20.97 -10.89
CA THR A 223 6.98 22.07 -10.26
C THR A 223 5.87 22.68 -11.12
N GLU A 224 5.81 22.35 -12.41
CA GLU A 224 4.75 22.77 -13.33
C GLU A 224 3.64 21.70 -13.48
N VAL A 225 3.82 20.55 -12.83
CA VAL A 225 2.88 19.42 -12.82
C VAL A 225 2.70 18.86 -11.41
N ASP A 226 2.97 19.66 -10.38
CA ASP A 226 2.92 19.23 -8.97
C ASP A 226 1.55 19.43 -8.32
N THR A 227 0.54 19.79 -9.12
CA THR A 227 -0.87 19.75 -8.76
C THR A 227 -1.74 19.12 -9.86
N ALA A 228 -2.81 18.43 -9.48
CA ALA A 228 -3.78 17.89 -10.42
C ALA A 228 -4.48 19.00 -11.24
N ALA A 229 -4.58 20.22 -10.68
CA ALA A 229 -5.12 21.38 -11.39
C ALA A 229 -4.23 21.79 -12.58
N GLU A 230 -2.90 21.78 -12.42
CA GLU A 230 -1.97 22.03 -13.52
C GLU A 230 -2.12 20.97 -14.61
N LEU A 231 -2.22 19.69 -14.23
CA LEU A 231 -2.46 18.60 -15.19
C LEU A 231 -3.76 18.78 -15.97
N GLN A 232 -4.85 19.19 -15.32
CA GLN A 232 -6.11 19.48 -16.02
C GLN A 232 -5.98 20.65 -17.00
N VAL A 233 -5.20 21.69 -16.67
CA VAL A 233 -4.94 22.81 -17.59
C VAL A 233 -4.17 22.34 -18.82
N LEU A 234 -3.14 21.52 -18.64
CA LEU A 234 -2.36 20.95 -19.75
C LEU A 234 -3.23 20.01 -20.60
N ALA A 235 -4.06 19.18 -19.96
CA ALA A 235 -4.99 18.28 -20.64
C ALA A 235 -5.99 19.04 -21.52
N SER A 236 -6.58 20.12 -20.97
CA SER A 236 -7.52 20.97 -21.70
C SER A 236 -6.86 21.67 -22.89
N ALA A 237 -5.58 22.05 -22.78
CA ALA A 237 -4.83 22.61 -23.90
C ALA A 237 -4.50 21.56 -24.98
N ALA A 238 -4.27 20.31 -24.60
CA ALA A 238 -4.03 19.21 -25.52
C ALA A 238 -5.28 18.76 -26.32
N GLU A 239 -6.48 19.17 -25.88
CA GLU A 239 -7.74 18.92 -26.57
C GLU A 239 -8.15 20.00 -27.59
N ALA A 240 -7.62 21.21 -27.44
CA ALA A 240 -7.99 22.39 -28.21
C ALA A 240 -7.38 22.40 -29.62
#